data_AF-A0A3S9NY50-F1
#
_entry.id   AF-A0A3S9NY50-F1
#
_cell.length_a   1.000
_cell.length_b   1.000
_cell.length_c   1.000
_cell.angle_alpha   90.00
_cell.angle_beta   90.00
_cell.angle_gamma   90.00
#
_symmetry.space_group_name_H-M   'P 1'
#
loop_
_entity.id
_entity.type
_entity.pdbx_description
1 polymer ?
#
loop_
_entity_poly.entity_id
_entity_poly.type
_entity_poly.pdbx_seq_one_letter_code
_entity_poly.pdbx_strand_id
1 'polypeptide(L)' 'MPEHEIKNCQRCGKTFECKVGNVTHCQCYEVKMTYEETQKMRQEFDDCLCAACMLDLQIKYRKEEMEKKQGI' A
#
# COMPACT_ATOMS: atom_id res chain seq x y z
N MET A 1 0.78 13.61 -21.67
CA MET A 1 1.40 14.16 -20.43
C MET A 1 1.18 13.13 -19.35
N PRO A 2 2.15 12.81 -18.47
CA PRO A 2 1.86 11.95 -17.33
C PRO A 2 0.84 12.68 -16.45
N GLU A 3 -0.37 12.12 -16.33
CA GLU A 3 -1.38 12.64 -15.42
C GLU A 3 -0.89 12.42 -13.98
N HIS A 4 -0.47 13.52 -13.35
CA HIS A 4 -0.21 13.58 -11.92
C HIS A 4 -1.54 13.83 -11.23
N GLU A 5 -2.07 12.82 -10.54
CA GLU A 5 -3.31 12.96 -9.80
C GLU A 5 -2.99 13.19 -8.33
N ILE A 6 -3.53 14.27 -7.77
CA ILE A 6 -3.49 14.48 -6.33
C ILE A 6 -4.67 13.72 -5.73
N LYS A 7 -4.39 12.62 -5.03
CA LYS A 7 -5.41 11.79 -4.38
C LYS A 7 -5.33 11.85 -2.86
N ASN A 8 -6.43 11.54 -2.19
CA ASN A 8 -6.46 11.35 -0.75
C ASN A 8 -6.31 9.87 -0.42
N CYS A 9 -5.41 9.54 0.51
CA CYS A 9 -5.20 8.18 0.98
C CYS A 9 -6.48 7.65 1.64
N GLN A 10 -7.03 6.53 1.18
CA GLN A 10 -8.24 5.94 1.77
C GLN A 10 -8.08 5.62 3.27
N ARG A 11 -6.86 5.23 3.70
CA ARG A 11 -6.59 4.86 5.09
C ARG A 11 -6.43 6.05 6.03
N CYS A 12 -5.69 7.08 5.63
CA CYS A 12 -5.32 8.18 6.55
C CYS A 12 -5.85 9.56 6.14
N GLY A 13 -6.53 9.66 5.01
CA GLY A 13 -7.08 10.92 4.47
C GLY A 13 -6.03 11.91 3.95
N LYS A 14 -4.73 11.65 4.15
CA LYS A 14 -3.67 12.55 3.69
C LYS A 14 -3.61 12.57 2.17
N THR A 15 -3.48 13.77 1.65
CA THR A 15 -3.25 14.02 0.23
C THR A 15 -1.84 13.58 -0.16
N PHE A 16 -1.70 12.89 -1.29
CA PHE A 16 -0.41 12.46 -1.83
C PHE A 16 -0.43 12.50 -3.37
N GLU A 17 0.76 12.52 -3.95
CA GLU A 17 0.93 12.45 -5.40
C GLU A 17 0.76 11.01 -5.86
N CYS A 18 -0.32 10.74 -6.57
CA CYS A 18 -0.58 9.47 -7.22
C CYS A 18 -0.18 9.57 -8.69
N LYS A 19 0.70 8.67 -9.13
CA LYS A 19 1.07 8.52 -10.54
C LYS A 19 0.58 7.18 -11.05
N VAL A 20 -0.71 6.87 -10.89
CA VAL A 20 -1.25 5.56 -11.31
C VAL A 20 -1.01 5.30 -12.81
N GLY A 21 -1.05 6.34 -13.65
CA GLY A 21 -0.71 6.26 -15.07
C GLY A 21 0.79 6.03 -15.37
N ASN A 22 1.66 6.16 -14.37
CA ASN A 22 3.07 5.80 -14.42
C ASN A 22 3.49 5.24 -13.06
N VAL A 23 2.96 4.06 -12.73
CA VAL A 23 3.03 3.49 -11.37
C VAL A 23 4.46 3.36 -10.86
N THR A 24 5.45 3.12 -11.73
CA THR A 24 6.86 3.01 -11.34
C THR A 24 7.43 4.30 -10.75
N HIS A 25 6.79 5.44 -11.00
CA HIS A 25 7.14 6.76 -10.45
C HIS A 25 6.20 7.20 -9.32
N CYS A 26 5.22 6.37 -8.94
CA CYS A 26 4.33 6.67 -7.82
C CYS A 26 5.06 6.41 -6.50
N GLN A 27 4.85 7.27 -5.49
CA GLN A 27 5.44 7.10 -4.16
C GLN A 27 5.09 5.73 -3.54
N CYS A 28 3.93 5.17 -3.89
CA CYS A 28 3.52 3.85 -3.40
C CYS A 28 4.38 2.71 -3.99
N TYR A 29 4.98 2.86 -5.17
CA TYR A 29 5.74 1.79 -5.84
C TYR A 29 7.08 1.46 -5.16
N GLU A 30 7.60 2.37 -4.34
CA GLU A 30 8.80 2.13 -3.54
C GLU A 30 8.56 1.09 -2.44
N VAL A 31 7.31 0.91 -2.00
CA VAL A 31 6.94 -0.06 -0.97
C VAL A 31 6.80 -1.45 -1.58
N LYS A 32 7.78 -2.32 -1.33
CA LYS A 32 7.82 -3.69 -1.87
C LYS A 32 7.02 -4.66 -1.02
N MET A 33 5.76 -4.87 -1.40
CA MET A 33 4.88 -5.90 -0.83
C MET A 33 4.92 -7.20 -1.66
N THR A 34 4.72 -8.36 -1.02
CA THR A 34 4.54 -9.63 -1.73
C THR A 34 3.19 -9.67 -2.45
N TYR A 35 2.98 -10.69 -3.29
CA TYR A 35 1.67 -10.90 -3.94
C TYR A 35 0.56 -11.07 -2.90
N GLU A 36 0.77 -11.89 -1.87
CA GLU A 36 -0.20 -12.15 -0.80
C GLU A 36 -0.52 -10.88 0.01
N GLU A 37 0.52 -10.13 0.40
CA GLU A 37 0.37 -8.84 1.09
C GLU A 37 -0.43 -7.84 0.23
N THR A 38 -0.18 -7.82 -1.09
CA THR A 38 -0.88 -6.94 -2.03
C THR A 38 -2.35 -7.35 -2.22
N GLN A 39 -2.63 -8.65 -2.34
CA GLN A 39 -4.01 -9.14 -2.46
C GLN A 39 -4.82 -8.82 -1.20
N LYS A 40 -4.23 -9.05 -0.02
CA LYS A 40 -4.86 -8.69 1.24
C LYS A 40 -5.15 -7.20 1.34
N MET A 41 -4.18 -6.35 0.99
CA MET A 41 -4.40 -4.90 0.93
C MET A 41 -5.55 -4.52 0.00
N ARG A 42 -5.67 -5.14 -1.19
CA ARG A 42 -6.75 -4.88 -2.15
C ARG A 42 -8.12 -5.37 -1.70
N GLN A 43 -8.18 -6.28 -0.73
CA GLN A 43 -9.44 -6.71 -0.09
C GLN A 43 -9.88 -5.74 1.03
N GLU A 44 -8.91 -5.04 1.65
CA GLU A 44 -9.17 -4.08 2.74
C GLU A 44 -9.41 -2.64 2.21
N PHE A 45 -8.84 -2.30 1.05
CA PHE A 45 -8.86 -0.95 0.47
C PHE A 45 -9.11 -0.98 -1.05
N ASP A 46 -10.09 -0.19 -1.49
CA ASP A 46 -10.54 -0.09 -2.89
C ASP A 46 -9.92 1.09 -3.65
N ASP A 47 -9.23 2.00 -2.95
CA ASP A 47 -8.55 3.16 -3.52
C ASP A 47 -7.09 3.27 -3.04
N CYS A 48 -6.37 4.24 -3.59
CA CYS A 48 -4.94 4.36 -3.46
C CYS A 48 -4.54 4.72 -2.02
N LEU A 49 -3.44 4.12 -1.56
CA LEU A 49 -2.83 4.39 -0.26
C LEU A 49 -1.50 5.11 -0.44
N CYS A 50 -1.21 6.04 0.46
CA CYS A 50 0.10 6.69 0.49
C CYS A 50 1.19 5.72 0.94
N ALA A 51 2.45 6.00 0.59
CA ALA A 51 3.60 5.15 0.88
C ALA A 51 3.72 4.81 2.39
N ALA A 52 3.49 5.79 3.27
CA ALA A 52 3.51 5.56 4.71
C ALA A 52 2.48 4.53 5.17
N CYS A 53 1.25 4.60 4.63
CA CYS A 53 0.21 3.64 4.96
C CYS A 53 0.51 2.24 4.40
N MET A 54 1.05 2.14 3.18
CA MET A 54 1.44 0.83 2.64
C MET A 54 2.59 0.21 3.44
N LEU A 55 3.55 1.02 3.92
CA LEU A 55 4.64 0.54 4.77
C LEU A 55 4.14 0.03 6.13
N ASP A 56 3.23 0.76 6.78
CA ASP A 56 2.59 0.30 8.02
C ASP A 56 1.88 -1.04 7.83
N LEU A 57 1.11 -1.18 6.75
CA LEU A 57 0.39 -2.41 6.42
C LEU A 57 1.34 -3.57 6.14
N GLN A 58 2.43 -3.30 5.41
CA GLN A 58 3.47 -4.30 5.17
C GLN A 58 4.04 -4.83 6.49
N ILE A 59 4.38 -3.95 7.43
CA ILE A 59 4.91 -4.34 8.74
C ILE A 59 3.86 -5.16 9.51
N LYS A 60 2.60 -4.69 9.52
CA LYS A 60 1.48 -5.38 10.16
C LYS A 60 1.30 -6.80 9.60
N TYR A 61 1.20 -6.96 8.28
CA TYR A 61 0.98 -8.26 7.65
C TYR A 61 2.13 -9.23 7.93
N ARG A 62 3.38 -8.77 7.85
CA ARG A 62 4.54 -9.62 8.15
C ARG A 62 4.55 -10.08 9.59
N LYS A 63 4.20 -9.19 10.52
CA LYS A 63 4.08 -9.53 11.94
C LYS A 63 3.00 -10.59 12.15
N GLU A 64 1.81 -10.40 11.58
CA GLU A 64 0.72 -11.38 11.66
C GLU A 64 1.11 -12.73 11.04
N GLU A 65 1.82 -12.73 9.91
CA GLU A 65 2.31 -13.97 9.29
C GLU A 65 3.38 -14.67 10.14
N MET A 66 4.24 -13.93 10.84
CA MET A 66 5.20 -14.50 11.79
C MET A 66 4.50 -15.10 13.03
N GLU A 67 3.50 -14.40 13.58
CA GLU A 67 2.71 -14.87 14.72
C GLU A 67 1.95 -16.15 14.40
N LYS A 68 1.35 -16.24 13.19
CA LYS A 68 0.69 -17.47 12.70
C LYS A 68 1.66 -18.65 12.56
N LYS A 69 2.94 -18.40 12.26
CA LYS A 69 3.97 -19.44 12.12
C LYS A 69 4.55 -19.89 13.46
N GLN A 70 4.37 -19.13 14.54
CA GLN A 70 4.91 -19.42 15.88
C GLN A 70 3.88 -19.99 16.86
N GLY A 71 2.61 -20.13 16.47
CA GLY A 71 1.56 -20.71 17.30
C GLY A 71 1.03 -22.03 16.75
N ILE A 72 1.32 -23.12 17.47
CA ILE A 72 0.55 -24.36 17.66
C ILE A 72 -0.19 -24.92 16.45
#